data_AF-A0A1X0IS60-F1
#
_entry.id   AF-A0A1X0IS60-F1
#
_cell.length_a   1.000
_cell.length_b   1.000
_cell.length_c   1.000
_cell.angle_alpha   90.00
_cell.angle_beta   90.00
_cell.angle_gamma   90.00
#
_symmetry.space_group_name_H-M   'P 1'
#
loop_
_entity.id
_entity.type
_entity.pdbx_description
1 polymer ?
#
loop_
_entity_poly.entity_id
_entity_poly.type
_entity_poly.pdbx_seq_one_letter_code
_entity_poly.pdbx_strand_id
1 'polypeptide(L)' 'MMVQGPVRIEMPDGSVVESDRFMVAICMCKRSKTYPLCDTSHRRRRRTGDGESSAGQRPA' A
#
# COMPACT_ATOMS: atom_id res chain seq x y z
N MET A 1 7.99 -4.21 -2.94
CA MET A 1 9.43 -4.30 -2.60
C MET A 1 9.59 -4.08 -1.11
N MET A 2 10.54 -4.76 -0.47
CA MET A 2 10.92 -4.49 0.92
C MET A 2 12.21 -3.67 0.95
N VAL A 3 12.28 -2.67 1.81
CA VAL A 3 13.43 -1.78 1.99
C VAL A 3 13.73 -1.67 3.47
N GLN A 4 15.00 -1.72 3.86
CA GLN A 4 15.42 -1.45 5.23
C GLN A 4 15.19 0.03 5.54
N GLY A 5 14.54 0.33 6.66
CA GLY A 5 14.28 1.70 7.10
C GLY A 5 15.15 2.14 8.27
N PRO A 6 14.93 3.36 8.80
CA PRO A 6 13.88 4.33 8.45
C PRO A 6 14.04 4.93 7.04
N VAL A 7 12.94 5.37 6.42
CA VAL A 7 12.96 5.95 5.07
C VAL A 7 12.22 7.28 4.99
N ARG A 8 12.72 8.18 4.13
CA ARG A 8 12.05 9.41 3.68
C ARG A 8 11.94 9.34 2.16
N ILE A 9 10.72 9.40 1.64
CA ILE A 9 10.41 9.19 0.21
C ILE A 9 9.89 10.50 -0.36
N GLU A 10 10.58 11.03 -1.36
CA GLU A 10 10.15 12.19 -2.13
C GLU A 10 9.38 11.74 -3.37
N MET A 11 8.22 12.36 -3.59
CA MET A 11 7.33 12.07 -4.70
C MET A 11 7.53 13.08 -5.84
N PRO A 12 7.14 12.73 -7.09
CA PRO A 12 7.26 13.64 -8.22
C PRO A 12 6.45 14.94 -8.09
N ASP A 13 5.41 14.95 -7.26
CA ASP A 13 4.60 16.13 -6.95
C ASP A 13 5.21 17.00 -5.82
N GLY A 14 6.39 16.64 -5.33
CA GLY A 14 7.09 17.31 -4.24
C GLY A 14 6.62 16.90 -2.83
N SER A 15 5.62 16.01 -2.72
CA SER A 15 5.19 15.51 -1.41
C SER A 15 6.22 14.55 -0.79
N VAL A 16 6.21 14.45 0.54
CA VAL A 16 7.15 13.62 1.30
C VAL A 16 6.38 12.67 2.20
N VAL A 17 6.79 11.39 2.19
CA VAL A 17 6.26 10.35 3.07
C VAL A 17 7.41 9.72 3.86
N GLU A 18 7.25 9.67 5.18
CA GLU A 18 8.26 9.14 6.10
C GLU A 18 7.77 7.87 6.79
N SER A 19 8.70 6.96 7.08
CA SER A 19 8.45 5.81 7.92
C SER A 19 9.66 5.51 8.80
N ASP A 20 9.40 5.41 10.10
CA ASP A 20 10.37 5.11 11.15
C ASP A 20 10.60 3.61 11.36
N ARG A 21 9.92 2.75 10.59
CA ARG A 21 10.02 1.30 10.72
C ARG A 21 11.35 0.80 10.16
N PHE A 22 11.91 -0.22 10.81
CA PHE A 22 13.15 -0.88 10.41
C PHE A 22 13.06 -1.61 9.05
N MET A 23 11.84 -1.98 8.62
CA MET A 23 11.56 -2.57 7.32
C MET A 23 10.25 -1.97 6.77
N VAL A 24 10.32 -1.45 5.56
CA VAL A 24 9.24 -0.71 4.91
C VAL A 24 8.89 -1.37 3.58
N ALA A 25 7.59 -1.60 3.37
CA ALA A 25 7.10 -2.15 2.12
C ALA A 25 6.73 -1.02 1.16
N ILE A 26 7.43 -0.93 0.02
CA ILE A 26 7.15 0.05 -1.04
C ILE A 26 6.22 -0.55 -2.08
N CYS A 27 5.21 0.24 -2.45
CA CYS A 27 4.22 -0.12 -3.45
C CYS A 27 4.83 -0.04 -4.86
N MET A 28 4.81 -1.15 -5.58
CA MET A 28 5.20 -1.20 -7.00
C MET A 28 3.99 -1.36 -7.94
N CYS A 29 2.80 -1.56 -7.39
CA CYS A 29 1.61 -1.88 -8.16
C CYS A 29 0.67 -0.70 -8.40
N LYS A 30 0.97 0.48 -7.82
CA LYS A 30 0.17 1.72 -7.91
C LYS A 30 -1.30 1.61 -7.46
N ARG A 31 -1.68 0.52 -6.78
CA ARG A 31 -3.04 0.29 -6.26
C ARG A 31 -3.22 0.67 -4.79
N SER A 32 -2.16 1.10 -4.12
CA SER A 32 -2.22 1.43 -2.70
C SER A 32 -2.96 2.74 -2.47
N LYS A 33 -3.79 2.78 -1.42
CA LYS A 33 -4.44 4.01 -0.95
C LYS A 33 -3.49 4.92 -0.17
N THR A 34 -2.37 4.36 0.30
CA THR A 34 -1.33 5.06 1.05
C THR A 34 -0.04 5.12 0.23
N TYR A 35 -0.15 5.30 -1.08
CA TYR A 35 1.00 5.41 -1.96
C TYR A 35 1.94 6.51 -1.44
N PRO A 36 3.27 6.27 -1.36
CA PRO A 36 4.05 5.19 -1.97
C PRO A 36 4.19 3.90 -1.15
N LEU A 37 3.64 3.84 0.07
CA LEU A 37 3.74 2.66 0.93
C LEU A 37 2.79 1.55 0.48
N CYS A 38 3.13 0.29 0.76
CA CYS A 38 2.29 -0.85 0.44
C CYS A 38 1.27 -1.10 1.57
N ASP A 39 -0.02 -1.09 1.22
CA ASP A 39 -1.17 -1.39 2.10
C ASP A 39 -1.79 -2.77 1.80
N THR A 40 -1.04 -3.65 1.12
CA THR A 40 -1.49 -4.97 0.62
C THR A 40 -2.58 -4.94 -0.46
N SER A 41 -2.98 -3.77 -0.98
CA SER A 41 -3.98 -3.65 -2.07
C SER A 41 -3.60 -4.44 -3.33
N HIS A 42 -2.33 -4.81 -3.51
CA HIS A 42 -1.89 -5.68 -4.59
C HIS A 42 -2.56 -7.07 -4.60
N ARG A 43 -2.99 -7.55 -3.43
CA ARG A 43 -3.62 -8.87 -3.24
C ARG A 43 -5.10 -8.89 -3.61
N ARG A 44 -5.73 -7.72 -3.77
CA ARG A 44 -7.16 -7.63 -4.12
C ARG A 44 -7.37 -8.33 -5.46
N ARG A 45 -8.00 -9.51 -5.43
CA ARG A 45 -8.42 -10.23 -6.63
C ARG A 45 -9.61 -9.47 -7.21
N ARG A 46 -9.52 -9.05 -8.48
CA ARG A 46 -10.70 -8.61 -9.23
C ARG A 46 -11.60 -9.85 -9.36
N ARG A 47 -12.72 -9.89 -8.63
CA ARG A 47 -13.81 -10.80 -8.99
C ARG A 47 -14.32 -10.30 -10.33
N THR A 48 -14.28 -11.14 -11.34
CA THR A 48 -14.93 -10.87 -12.62
C THR A 48 -16.43 -10.88 -12.35
N GLY A 49 -17.09 -9.72 -12.50
CA GLY A 49 -18.53 -9.57 -12.31
C GLY A 49 -18.90 -8.63 -11.17
N ASP A 50 -19.53 -7.51 -11.55
CA ASP A 50 -20.48 -6.66 -10.83
C ASP A 50 -20.55 -6.64 -9.29
N GLY A 51 -20.64 -5.42 -8.75
CA GLY A 51 -21.38 -5.16 -7.53
C GLY A 51 -20.56 -5.00 -6.25
N GLU A 52 -20.63 -3.78 -5.71
CA GLU A 52 -20.56 -3.40 -4.30
C GLU A 52 -19.40 -3.87 -3.40
N SER A 53 -18.76 -2.87 -2.79
CA SER A 53 -17.72 -2.97 -1.77
C SER A 53 -18.19 -3.79 -0.55
N SER A 54 -17.75 -5.05 -0.45
CA SER A 54 -17.98 -5.89 0.74
C SER A 54 -16.86 -5.73 1.77
N ALA A 55 -17.24 -5.11 2.88
CA ALA A 55 -16.90 -5.34 4.28
C ALA A 55 -15.63 -6.16 4.60
N GLY A 56 -14.77 -5.56 5.42
CA GLY A 56 -13.70 -6.26 6.12
C GLY A 56 -14.27 -7.35 7.04
N GLN A 57 -13.91 -8.60 6.76
CA GLN A 57 -14.11 -9.72 7.67
C GLN A 57 -12.84 -9.90 8.52
N ARG A 58 -12.99 -9.70 9.83
CA ARG A 58 -12.01 -10.11 10.85
C ARG A 58 -12.30 -11.57 11.22
N PRO A 59 -11.34 -12.50 11.21
CA PRO A 59 -11.51 -13.78 11.88
C PRO A 59 -11.39 -13.63 13.40
N ALA A 60 -11.97 -14.60 14.10
CA ALA A 60 -12.29 -14.67 15.53
C ALA A 60 -11.14 -14.43 16.50
#